data_AF-A0A2M9P300-F1
#
_entry.id   AF-A0A2M9P300-F1
#
_cell.length_a   1.000
_cell.length_b   1.000
_cell.length_c   1.000
_cell.angle_alpha   90.00
_cell.angle_beta   90.00
_cell.angle_gamma   90.00
#
_symmetry.space_group_name_H-M   'P 1'
#
loop_
_entity.id
_entity.type
_entity.pdbx_description
1 polymer ?
#
loop_
_entity_poly.entity_id
_entity_poly.type
_entity_poly.pdbx_seq_one_letter_code
_entity_poly.pdbx_strand_id
1 'polypeptide(L)'
;GEPSHKVVRTAIHALARMQHRGAILADGKTGDGCGLLLQKPDRFFRMVAEERSWRLAKNYAVGMMFLSQNEEEARASRRIVEEELQNETLSVVGWREVPTNPDVLGEIALSSLPRIEQ
;
A
#
# COMPACT_ATOMS: atom_id res chain seq x y z
N GLY A 1 7.86 20.53 -11.75
CA GLY A 1 8.03 19.52 -12.80
C GLY A 1 6.70 18.85 -13.05
N GLU A 2 6.44 18.41 -14.27
CA GLU A 2 5.16 17.76 -14.63
C GLU A 2 5.09 16.31 -14.14
N PRO A 3 3.98 15.88 -13.50
CA PRO A 3 3.78 14.48 -13.13
C PRO A 3 3.84 13.56 -14.35
N SER A 4 4.66 12.51 -14.28
CA SER A 4 4.81 11.56 -15.39
C SER A 4 5.07 10.14 -14.91
N HIS A 5 4.40 9.18 -15.55
CA HIS A 5 4.66 7.75 -15.35
C HIS A 5 6.12 7.38 -15.69
N LYS A 6 6.80 8.17 -16.52
CA LYS A 6 8.23 8.00 -16.81
C LYS A 6 9.07 8.08 -15.53
N VAL A 7 8.75 9.00 -14.61
CA VAL A 7 9.48 9.16 -13.34
C VAL A 7 9.35 7.91 -12.48
N VAL A 8 8.13 7.37 -12.37
CA VAL A 8 7.86 6.12 -11.64
C VAL A 8 8.64 4.95 -12.24
N ARG A 9 8.62 4.79 -13.57
CA ARG A 9 9.40 3.73 -14.25
C ARG A 9 10.90 3.86 -14.02
N THR A 10 11.43 5.08 -14.09
CA THR A 10 12.85 5.32 -13.80
C THR A 10 13.21 4.96 -12.37
N ALA A 11 12.35 5.30 -11.39
CA ALA A 11 12.55 4.94 -10.00
C ALA A 11 12.55 3.42 -9.78
N ILE A 12 11.63 2.69 -10.42
CA ILE A 12 11.60 1.22 -10.39
C ILE A 12 12.89 0.64 -10.99
N HIS A 13 13.34 1.14 -12.15
CA HIS A 13 14.59 0.69 -12.76
C HIS A 13 15.81 0.97 -11.88
N ALA A 14 15.85 2.14 -11.23
CA ALA A 14 16.94 2.49 -10.32
C ALA A 14 16.95 1.54 -9.11
N LEU A 15 15.80 1.27 -8.50
CA LEU A 15 15.67 0.36 -7.38
C LEU A 15 16.16 -1.07 -7.73
N ALA A 16 15.79 -1.57 -8.90
CA ALA A 16 16.25 -2.88 -9.39
C ALA A 16 17.79 -2.97 -9.55
N ARG A 17 18.49 -1.84 -9.72
CA ARG A 17 19.96 -1.79 -9.79
C ARG A 17 20.64 -1.71 -8.42
N MET A 18 19.88 -1.51 -7.35
CA MET A 18 20.39 -1.42 -5.98
C MET A 18 20.45 -2.77 -5.26
N GLN A 19 20.10 -3.88 -5.92
CA GLN A 19 20.10 -5.22 -5.31
C GLN A 19 21.42 -5.59 -4.64
N HIS A 20 22.56 -5.17 -5.21
CA HIS A 20 23.89 -5.42 -4.66
C HIS A 20 24.16 -4.72 -3.32
N ARG A 21 23.24 -3.86 -2.86
CA ARG A 21 23.32 -3.14 -1.57
C ARG A 21 22.30 -3.63 -0.55
N GLY A 22 21.39 -4.52 -0.92
CA GLY A 22 20.42 -5.11 0.00
C GLY A 22 20.97 -6.39 0.62
N ALA A 23 20.62 -6.66 1.88
CA ALA A 23 20.84 -7.97 2.47
C ALA A 23 19.80 -8.97 1.92
N ILE A 24 20.24 -10.21 1.67
CA ILE A 24 19.36 -11.34 1.37
C ILE A 24 19.36 -12.25 2.60
N LEU A 25 18.17 -12.64 3.05
CA LEU A 25 17.99 -13.52 4.20
C LEU A 25 18.33 -14.98 3.85
N ALA A 26 18.26 -15.85 4.86
CA ALA A 26 18.69 -17.25 4.77
C ALA A 26 17.95 -18.08 3.70
N ASP A 27 16.76 -17.66 3.26
CA ASP A 27 16.00 -18.32 2.20
C ASP A 27 16.48 -17.96 0.78
N GLY A 28 17.49 -17.10 0.65
CA GLY A 28 18.08 -16.72 -0.64
C GLY A 28 17.18 -15.88 -1.55
N LYS A 29 15.97 -15.54 -1.12
CA LYS A 29 14.95 -14.83 -1.92
C LYS A 29 14.40 -13.60 -1.21
N THR A 30 14.24 -13.65 0.10
CA THR A 30 13.75 -12.53 0.91
C THR A 30 14.85 -11.47 1.06
N GLY A 31 14.55 -10.24 0.65
CA GLY A 31 15.37 -9.07 0.94
C GLY A 31 15.01 -8.44 2.31
N ASP A 32 15.87 -7.59 2.82
CA ASP A 32 15.64 -6.78 4.03
C ASP A 32 14.52 -5.73 3.88
N GLY A 33 14.35 -5.18 2.69
CA GLY A 33 13.21 -4.31 2.36
C GLY A 33 13.48 -3.35 1.21
N CYS A 34 12.44 -3.01 0.46
CA CYS A 34 12.52 -1.97 -0.56
C CYS A 34 11.17 -1.26 -0.71
N GLY A 35 11.19 -0.04 -1.26
CA GLY A 35 9.97 0.74 -1.46
C GLY A 35 10.20 2.01 -2.26
N LEU A 36 9.12 2.57 -2.79
CA LEU A 36 9.09 3.85 -3.47
C LEU A 36 8.03 4.74 -2.82
N LEU A 37 8.43 5.89 -2.30
CA LEU A 37 7.50 6.93 -1.89
C LEU A 37 7.16 7.80 -3.10
N LEU A 38 5.88 7.91 -3.42
CA LEU A 38 5.39 8.66 -4.57
C LEU A 38 4.28 9.63 -4.14
N GLN A 39 4.08 10.69 -4.92
CA GLN A 39 2.92 11.55 -4.77
C GLN A 39 1.63 10.73 -4.99
N LYS A 40 0.59 10.97 -4.17
CA LYS A 40 -0.73 10.34 -4.31
C LYS A 40 -1.26 10.49 -5.75
N PRO A 41 -1.41 9.41 -6.53
CA PRO A 41 -1.86 9.48 -7.91
C PRO A 41 -3.36 9.78 -7.98
N ASP A 42 -3.72 11.08 -8.05
CA ASP A 42 -5.11 11.53 -7.98
C ASP A 42 -6.02 10.86 -9.02
N ARG A 43 -5.60 10.89 -10.29
CA ARG A 43 -6.33 10.28 -11.40
C ARG A 43 -6.64 8.80 -11.15
N PHE A 44 -5.69 8.04 -10.60
CA PHE A 44 -5.88 6.63 -10.30
C PHE A 44 -6.98 6.41 -9.26
N PHE A 45 -6.91 7.12 -8.12
CA PHE A 45 -7.90 6.96 -7.05
C PHE A 45 -9.29 7.48 -7.44
N ARG A 46 -9.37 8.48 -8.33
CA ARG A 46 -10.65 8.91 -8.92
C ARG A 46 -11.30 7.81 -9.76
N MET A 47 -10.51 7.11 -10.58
CA MET A 47 -11.00 5.94 -11.35
C MET A 47 -11.45 4.81 -10.42
N VAL A 48 -10.66 4.49 -9.39
CA VAL A 48 -11.04 3.47 -8.40
C VAL A 48 -12.35 3.84 -7.69
N ALA A 49 -12.54 5.11 -7.34
CA ALA A 49 -13.77 5.55 -6.70
C ALA A 49 -14.98 5.42 -7.65
N GLU A 50 -14.82 5.72 -8.94
CA GLU A 50 -15.86 5.51 -9.95
C GLU A 50 -16.25 4.03 -10.06
N GLU A 51 -15.27 3.14 -10.18
CA GLU A 51 -15.48 1.67 -10.23
C GLU A 51 -16.23 1.14 -8.99
N ARG A 52 -15.97 1.75 -7.81
CA ARG A 52 -16.58 1.37 -6.53
C ARG A 52 -17.86 2.15 -6.21
N SER A 53 -18.32 3.04 -7.08
CA SER A 53 -19.43 3.96 -6.83
C SER A 53 -19.23 4.83 -5.56
N TRP A 54 -17.98 5.13 -5.22
CA TRP A 54 -17.59 5.99 -4.11
C TRP A 54 -17.57 7.46 -4.53
N ARG A 55 -17.90 8.34 -3.57
CA ARG A 55 -17.84 9.80 -3.76
C ARG A 55 -16.65 10.37 -3.02
N LEU A 56 -15.61 10.75 -3.77
CA LEU A 56 -14.44 11.43 -3.22
C LEU A 56 -14.65 12.95 -3.20
N ALA A 57 -14.42 13.58 -2.05
CA ALA A 57 -14.37 15.02 -1.93
C ALA A 57 -13.27 15.65 -2.80
N LYS A 58 -13.29 16.97 -2.99
CA LYS A 58 -12.23 17.69 -3.72
C LYS A 58 -10.85 17.41 -3.09
N ASN A 59 -10.78 17.51 -1.76
CA ASN A 59 -9.63 17.12 -0.97
C ASN A 59 -9.93 15.78 -0.31
N TYR A 60 -9.08 14.79 -0.52
CA TYR A 60 -9.18 13.48 0.12
C TYR A 60 -7.78 12.92 0.38
N ALA A 61 -7.69 12.04 1.36
CA ALA A 61 -6.47 11.32 1.72
C ALA A 61 -6.59 9.84 1.38
N VAL A 62 -5.46 9.14 1.36
CA VAL A 62 -5.37 7.69 1.26
C VAL A 62 -4.42 7.22 2.35
N GLY A 63 -4.85 6.26 3.15
CA GLY A 63 -3.98 5.55 4.08
C GLY A 63 -3.31 4.38 3.38
N MET A 64 -2.15 3.94 3.87
CA MET A 64 -1.58 2.65 3.46
C MET A 64 -1.36 1.87 4.75
N MET A 65 -2.13 0.81 4.93
CA MET A 65 -2.26 0.10 6.20
C MET A 65 -1.83 -1.34 6.05
N PHE A 66 -1.00 -1.79 7.00
CA PHE A 66 -0.65 -3.19 7.18
C PHE A 66 -1.44 -3.72 8.37
N LEU A 67 -2.34 -4.66 8.10
CA LEU A 67 -3.25 -5.26 9.06
C LEU A 67 -2.87 -6.72 9.31
N SER A 68 -3.38 -7.27 10.41
CA SER A 68 -3.27 -8.71 10.70
C SER A 68 -3.89 -9.53 9.57
N GLN A 69 -3.33 -10.72 9.31
CA GLN A 69 -3.94 -11.72 8.44
C GLN A 69 -5.20 -12.34 9.07
N ASN A 70 -5.32 -12.28 10.40
CA ASN A 70 -6.53 -12.66 11.10
C ASN A 70 -7.63 -11.61 10.85
N GLU A 71 -8.75 -12.04 10.26
CA GLU A 71 -9.84 -11.15 9.87
C GLU A 71 -10.53 -10.44 11.05
N GLU A 72 -10.60 -11.07 12.22
CA GLU A 72 -11.20 -10.46 13.41
C GLU A 72 -10.31 -9.34 13.95
N GLU A 73 -9.00 -9.58 14.00
CA GLU A 73 -8.01 -8.58 14.39
C GLU A 73 -7.97 -7.43 13.38
N ALA A 74 -7.95 -7.74 12.07
CA ALA A 74 -7.99 -6.73 11.01
C ALA A 74 -9.25 -5.86 11.12
N ARG A 75 -10.41 -6.46 11.38
CA ARG A 75 -11.67 -5.72 11.60
C ARG A 75 -11.64 -4.87 12.86
N ALA A 76 -11.00 -5.34 13.94
CA ALA A 76 -10.80 -4.54 15.14
C ALA A 76 -9.89 -3.34 14.86
N SER A 77 -8.76 -3.54 14.18
CA SER A 77 -7.85 -2.47 13.78
C SER A 77 -8.51 -1.43 12.87
N ARG A 78 -9.30 -1.87 11.87
CA ARG A 78 -10.06 -0.95 11.00
C ARG A 78 -11.03 -0.09 11.79
N ARG A 79 -11.78 -0.68 12.73
CA ARG A 79 -12.70 0.07 13.59
C ARG A 79 -11.99 1.13 14.42
N ILE A 80 -10.86 0.79 15.03
CA ILE A 80 -10.06 1.76 15.80
C ILE A 80 -9.63 2.93 14.90
N VAL A 81 -9.13 2.63 13.69
CA VAL A 81 -8.72 3.68 12.74
C VAL A 81 -9.91 4.54 12.32
N GLU A 82 -11.06 3.95 12.02
CA GLU A 82 -12.29 4.67 11.66
C GLU A 82 -12.78 5.57 12.81
N GLU A 83 -12.77 5.06 14.05
CA GLU A 83 -13.15 5.79 15.26
C GLU A 83 -12.26 7.02 15.46
N GLU A 84 -10.93 6.87 15.37
CA GLU A 84 -10.00 7.98 15.52
C GLU A 84 -10.13 9.02 14.40
N LEU A 85 -10.32 8.58 13.15
CA LEU A 85 -10.59 9.50 12.04
C LEU A 85 -11.89 10.27 12.24
N GLN A 86 -12.93 9.61 12.75
CA GLN A 86 -14.20 10.26 13.06
C GLN A 86 -14.06 11.27 14.21
N ASN A 87 -13.28 10.96 15.25
CA ASN A 87 -12.96 11.88 16.34
C ASN A 87 -12.29 13.17 15.82
N GLU A 88 -11.46 13.04 14.78
CA GLU A 88 -10.82 14.15 14.07
C GLU A 88 -11.71 14.79 12.99
N THR A 89 -13.01 14.49 12.98
CA THR A 89 -14.01 15.03 12.04
C THR A 89 -13.80 14.64 10.58
N LEU A 90 -13.04 13.58 10.32
CA LEU A 90 -12.84 13.00 8.99
C LEU A 90 -13.87 11.90 8.72
N SER A 91 -14.19 11.69 7.44
CA SER A 91 -15.09 10.62 7.00
C SER A 91 -14.32 9.59 6.17
N VAL A 92 -14.59 8.31 6.43
CA VAL A 92 -14.01 7.19 5.68
C VAL A 92 -14.92 6.83 4.52
N VAL A 93 -14.35 6.86 3.30
CA VAL A 93 -15.09 6.57 2.06
C VAL A 93 -15.18 5.06 1.80
N GLY A 94 -14.15 4.33 2.21
CA GLY A 94 -14.10 2.87 2.12
C GLY A 94 -12.67 2.35 2.22
N TRP A 95 -12.56 1.03 2.37
CA TRP A 95 -11.30 0.29 2.39
C TRP A 95 -11.07 -0.42 1.06
N ARG A 96 -9.86 -0.34 0.54
CA ARG A 96 -9.42 -0.99 -0.70
C ARG A 96 -8.29 -1.96 -0.41
N GLU A 97 -8.52 -3.23 -0.67
CA GLU A 97 -7.46 -4.23 -0.72
C GLU A 97 -6.45 -3.89 -1.83
N VAL A 98 -5.16 -3.84 -1.48
CA VAL A 98 -4.09 -3.54 -2.43
C VAL A 98 -3.76 -4.82 -3.21
N PRO A 99 -3.85 -4.79 -4.56
CA PRO A 99 -3.45 -5.94 -5.36
C PRO A 99 -1.96 -6.25 -5.15
N THR A 100 -1.66 -7.49 -4.78
CA THR A 100 -0.29 -7.99 -4.57
C THR A 100 -0.09 -9.31 -5.31
N ASN A 101 1.16 -9.73 -5.46
CA ASN A 101 1.53 -11.05 -5.98
C ASN A 101 2.46 -11.74 -4.96
N PRO A 102 1.95 -12.60 -4.06
CA PRO A 102 2.75 -13.29 -3.06
C PRO A 102 3.76 -14.30 -3.63
N ASP A 103 3.57 -14.79 -4.85
CA ASP A 103 4.43 -15.82 -5.46
C ASP A 103 5.88 -15.34 -5.66
N VAL A 104 6.09 -14.02 -5.67
CA VAL A 104 7.41 -13.39 -5.78
C VAL A 104 8.17 -13.33 -4.46
N LEU A 105 7.54 -13.68 -3.32
CA LEU A 105 8.15 -13.62 -1.99
C LEU A 105 8.94 -14.90 -1.66
N GLY A 106 9.98 -14.77 -0.83
CA GLY A 106 10.60 -15.90 -0.16
C GLY A 106 9.76 -16.37 1.03
N GLU A 107 10.05 -17.57 1.54
CA GLU A 107 9.29 -18.17 2.65
C GLU A 107 9.30 -17.27 3.90
N ILE A 108 10.42 -16.58 4.17
CA ILE A 108 10.54 -15.70 5.34
C ILE A 108 9.60 -14.49 5.19
N ALA A 109 9.64 -13.79 4.04
CA ALA A 109 8.73 -12.68 3.78
C ALA A 109 7.26 -13.12 3.76
N LEU A 110 6.98 -14.30 3.18
CA LEU A 110 5.62 -14.82 3.10
C LEU A 110 5.05 -15.13 4.49
N SER A 111 5.86 -15.68 5.40
CA SER A 111 5.43 -16.01 6.76
C SER A 111 5.05 -14.78 7.61
N SER A 112 5.50 -13.59 7.20
CA SER A 112 5.26 -12.32 7.88
C SER A 112 4.44 -11.33 7.04
N LEU A 113 3.89 -11.76 5.90
CA LEU A 113 3.13 -10.92 4.98
C LEU A 113 1.87 -10.38 5.67
N PRO A 114 1.70 -9.05 5.83
CA PRO A 114 0.45 -8.50 6.37
C PRO A 114 -0.65 -8.48 5.30
N ARG A 115 -1.88 -8.27 5.75
CA ARG A 115 -2.96 -7.81 4.87
C ARG A 115 -2.70 -6.34 4.53
N ILE A 116 -2.67 -6.00 3.24
CA ILE A 116 -2.30 -4.66 2.78
C ILE A 116 -3.55 -3.96 2.22
N GLU A 117 -3.97 -2.89 2.88
CA GLU A 117 -5.18 -2.14 2.52
C GLU A 117 -4.92 -0.63 2.45
N GLN A 118 -5.82 0.08 1.78
CA GLN A 118 -5.82 1.53 1.58
C GLN A 118 -7.14 2.17 1.98
#